data_AF-A0A7L4NYK5-F1
#
_entry.id   AF-A0A7L4NYK5-F1
#
_cell.length_a   1.000
_cell.length_b   1.000
_cell.length_c   1.000
_cell.angle_alpha   90.00
_cell.angle_beta   90.00
_cell.angle_gamma   90.00
#
_symmetry.space_group_name_H-M   'P 1'
#
loop_
_entity.id
_entity.type
_entity.pdbx_description
1 polymer ?
#
loop_
_entity_poly.entity_id
_entity_poly.type
_entity_poly.pdbx_seq_one_letter_code
_entity_poly.pdbx_strand_id
1 'polypeptide(L)' 'MGVVLQKVGKYNEAVKSYDKALELFPEFSVHWTNKGSDLLELSRYLNALNVLIRL' A
#
# COMPACT_ATOMS: atom_id res chain seq x y z
N MET A 1 1.44 -5.28 -9.97
CA MET A 1 2.75 -5.73 -9.45
C MET A 1 2.81 -5.72 -7.92
N GLY A 2 2.23 -4.72 -7.23
CA GLY A 2 2.24 -4.62 -5.76
C GLY A 2 1.90 -5.91 -4.98
N VAL A 3 0.81 -6.61 -5.32
CA VAL A 3 0.41 -7.85 -4.61
C VAL A 3 1.44 -8.96 -4.74
N VAL A 4 2.12 -9.07 -5.88
CA VAL A 4 3.18 -10.07 -6.08
C VAL A 4 4.40 -9.74 -5.23
N LEU A 5 4.76 -8.44 -5.15
CA LEU A 5 5.86 -7.96 -4.31
C LEU A 5 5.58 -8.17 -2.82
N GLN A 6 4.36 -7.88 -2.38
CA GLN A 6 3.88 -8.18 -1.02
C GLN A 6 4.05 -9.67 -0.69
N LYS A 7 3.63 -10.57 -1.58
CA LYS A 7 3.74 -12.03 -1.36
C LYS A 7 5.18 -12.54 -1.25
N VAL A 8 6.15 -11.83 -1.80
CA VAL A 8 7.58 -12.17 -1.67
C VAL A 8 8.30 -11.35 -0.59
N GLY A 9 7.56 -10.67 0.30
CA GLY A 9 8.10 -9.89 1.42
C GLY A 9 8.72 -8.55 1.02
N LYS A 10 8.53 -8.13 -0.22
CA LYS A 10 9.06 -6.88 -0.79
C LYS A 10 8.13 -5.71 -0.55
N TYR A 11 7.82 -5.46 0.72
CA TYR A 11 6.81 -4.48 1.15
C TYR A 11 7.15 -3.04 0.72
N ASN A 12 8.42 -2.64 0.73
CA ASN A 12 8.81 -1.30 0.27
C ASN A 12 8.58 -1.10 -1.23
N GLU A 13 8.90 -2.11 -2.06
CA GLU A 13 8.63 -2.04 -3.51
C GLU A 13 7.12 -2.13 -3.79
N ALA A 14 6.38 -2.91 -2.99
CA ALA A 14 4.94 -3.03 -3.09
C ALA A 14 4.23 -1.69 -2.82
N VAL A 15 4.58 -0.99 -1.73
CA VAL A 15 4.08 0.36 -1.42
C VAL A 15 4.32 1.33 -2.57
N LYS A 16 5.54 1.37 -3.14
CA LYS A 16 5.85 2.21 -4.31
C LYS A 16 5.00 1.84 -5.54
N SER A 17 4.70 0.56 -5.72
CA SER A 17 3.83 0.11 -6.81
C SER A 17 2.39 0.56 -6.59
N TYR A 18 1.90 0.59 -5.35
CA TYR A 18 0.58 1.10 -5.04
C TYR A 18 0.51 2.62 -5.17
N ASP A 19 1.56 3.36 -4.79
CA ASP A 19 1.63 4.82 -4.99
C ASP A 19 1.41 5.20 -6.45
N LYS A 20 2.12 4.55 -7.38
CA LYS A 20 1.95 4.77 -8.83
C LYS A 20 0.56 4.38 -9.33
N ALA A 21 -0.04 3.33 -8.77
CA ALA A 21 -1.39 2.93 -9.15
C ALA A 21 -2.43 3.94 -8.68
N LEU A 22 -2.24 4.48 -7.46
CA LEU A 22 -3.11 5.49 -6.86
C LEU A 22 -2.96 6.88 -7.50
N GLU A 23 -1.80 7.20 -8.09
CA GLU A 23 -1.63 8.39 -8.94
C GLU A 23 -2.51 8.35 -10.19
N LEU A 24 -2.76 7.17 -10.75
CA LEU A 24 -3.56 6.98 -11.96
C LEU A 24 -5.04 6.71 -11.65
N PHE A 25 -5.30 5.97 -10.57
CA PHE A 25 -6.62 5.51 -10.18
C PHE A 25 -6.82 5.67 -8.66
N PRO A 26 -7.02 6.91 -8.19
CA PRO A 26 -7.06 7.22 -6.75
C PRO A 26 -8.25 6.58 -6.03
N GLU A 27 -9.31 6.23 -6.74
CA GLU A 27 -10.56 5.68 -6.20
C GLU A 27 -10.57 4.15 -6.05
N PHE A 28 -9.47 3.46 -6.39
CA PHE A 28 -9.35 2.02 -6.17
C PHE A 28 -9.06 1.69 -4.71
N SER A 29 -10.12 1.35 -3.97
CA SER A 29 -10.05 0.99 -2.55
C SER A 29 -9.06 -0.13 -2.24
N VAL A 30 -8.97 -1.13 -3.12
CA VAL A 30 -8.08 -2.29 -2.95
C VAL A 30 -6.59 -1.89 -2.84
N HIS A 31 -6.17 -0.82 -3.52
CA HIS A 31 -4.78 -0.38 -3.49
C HIS A 31 -4.43 0.33 -2.18
N TRP A 32 -5.37 1.08 -1.60
CA TRP A 32 -5.20 1.68 -0.28
C TRP A 32 -5.15 0.63 0.82
N THR A 33 -6.04 -0.37 0.80
CA THR A 33 -6.03 -1.46 1.79
C THR A 33 -4.73 -2.24 1.75
N ASN A 34 -4.26 -2.63 0.56
CA ASN A 34 -3.03 -3.40 0.42
C ASN A 34 -1.79 -2.57 0.80
N LYS A 35 -1.76 -1.28 0.43
CA LYS A 35 -0.70 -0.36 0.85
C LYS A 35 -0.67 -0.18 2.37
N GLY A 36 -1.83 -0.06 3.01
CA GLY A 36 -1.96 0.00 4.46
C GLY A 36 -1.40 -1.24 5.14
N SER A 37 -1.74 -2.43 4.65
CA SER A 37 -1.20 -3.70 5.14
C SER A 37 0.32 -3.75 5.05
N ASP A 38 0.91 -3.38 3.91
CA ASP A 38 2.37 -3.39 3.73
C ASP A 38 3.08 -2.36 4.62
N LEU A 39 2.42 -1.24 4.92
CA LEU A 39 2.94 -0.24 5.86
C LEU A 39 2.93 -0.75 7.30
N LEU A 40 1.96 -1.59 7.67
CA LEU A 40 1.95 -2.27 8.98
C LEU A 40 3.09 -3.28 9.09
N GLU A 41 3.31 -4.10 8.06
CA GLU A 41 4.44 -5.03 7.99
C GLU A 41 5.80 -4.33 8.12
N LEU A 42 5.90 -3.10 7.59
CA LEU A 42 7.09 -2.24 7.72
C LEU A 42 7.18 -1.49 9.06
N SER A 43 6.27 -1.73 10.02
CA SER A 43 6.15 -0.98 11.27
C SER A 43 5.96 0.54 11.09
N ARG A 44 5.43 0.98 9.94
CA ARG A 44 5.15 2.40 9.61
C ARG A 44 3.71 2.75 9.96
N TYR A 45 3.38 2.64 11.25
CA TYR A 45 2.00 2.73 11.75
C TYR A 45 1.29 4.04 11.42
N LEU A 46 1.97 5.19 11.52
CA LEU A 46 1.37 6.49 11.18
C LEU A 46 1.00 6.60 9.70
N ASN A 47 1.83 6.05 8.81
CA ASN A 47 1.57 6.05 7.39
C ASN A 47 0.44 5.07 7.03
N ALA A 48 0.41 3.91 7.68
CA ALA A 48 -0.67 2.94 7.53
C ALA A 48 -2.02 3.56 7.95
N LEU A 49 -2.05 4.21 9.13
CA LEU A 49 -3.24 4.89 9.62
C LEU A 49 -3.73 5.96 8.64
N ASN A 50 -2.83 6.84 8.17
CA ASN A 50 -3.17 7.88 7.20
C ASN A 50 -3.73 7.34 5.88
N VAL A 51 -3.27 6.17 5.44
CA VAL A 51 -3.76 5.50 4.23
C VAL A 51 -5.12 4.86 4.47
N LEU A 52 -5.32 4.22 5.63
CA LEU A 52 -6.55 3.49 5.95
C LEU A 52 -7.72 4.40 6.31
N ILE A 53 -7.47 5.59 6.89
CA ILE A 53 -8.52 6.59 7.18
C ILE A 53 -8.94 7.40 5.93
N ARG A 54 -8.16 7.30 4.85
CA ARG A 54 -8.46 7.95 3.55
C ARG A 54 -9.31 7.09 2.62
N LEU A 55 -9.47 5.81 2.97
CA LEU A 55 -10.27 4.81 2.28
C LEU A 55 -11.75 4.94 2.66
#